data_AF-A0A9Q4GSP7-F1
#
_entry.id   AF-A0A9Q4GSP7-F1
#
_cell.length_a   1.000
_cell.length_b   1.000
_cell.length_c   1.000
_cell.angle_alpha   90.00
_cell.angle_beta   90.00
_cell.angle_gamma   90.00
#
_symmetry.space_group_name_H-M   'P 1'
#
loop_
_entity.id
_entity.type
_entity.pdbx_description
1 polymer ?
#
loop_
_entity_poly.entity_id
_entity_poly.type
_entity_poly.pdbx_seq_one_letter_code
_entity_poly.pdbx_strand_id
1 'polypeptide(L)'
;MNDINELFSFGWIELIFFYLVSFFLILFVLALNKIISKKNIKSLNLIGAYLSIGLGVIFFLIFGIGKDFTAGGLFIRHGNEMTIRLSSFLLAFLCLFTYPKAKK
;
A
#
# COMPACT_ATOMS: atom_id res chain seq x y z
N MET A 1 16.70 5.81 -29.87
CA MET A 1 16.60 7.25 -29.49
C MET A 1 15.18 7.61 -29.03
N ASN A 2 14.13 6.95 -29.54
CA ASN A 2 12.77 7.00 -28.95
C ASN A 2 12.69 6.38 -27.53
N ASP A 3 13.40 5.28 -27.27
CA ASP A 3 13.29 4.57 -25.98
C ASP A 3 13.77 5.39 -24.78
N ILE A 4 14.76 6.29 -25.00
CA ILE A 4 15.29 7.15 -23.94
C ILE A 4 14.26 8.24 -23.60
N ASN A 5 13.61 8.83 -24.61
CA ASN A 5 12.56 9.83 -24.39
C ASN A 5 11.30 9.24 -23.74
N GLU A 6 10.92 8.01 -24.09
CA GLU A 6 9.84 7.30 -23.39
C GLU A 6 10.20 6.98 -21.94
N LEU A 7 11.46 6.62 -21.65
CA LEU A 7 11.93 6.40 -20.29
C LEU A 7 11.88 7.68 -19.44
N PHE A 8 12.18 8.84 -20.01
CA PHE A 8 12.04 10.13 -19.31
C PHE A 8 10.58 10.57 -19.15
N SER A 9 9.68 10.16 -20.06
CA SER A 9 8.24 10.42 -19.94
C SER A 9 7.52 9.47 -18.97
N PHE A 10 8.19 8.42 -18.52
CA PHE A 10 7.67 7.53 -17.50
C PHE A 10 7.57 8.26 -16.16
N GLY A 11 6.43 8.12 -15.46
CA GLY A 11 6.17 8.76 -14.16
C GLY A 11 7.01 8.22 -13.00
N TRP A 12 8.34 8.33 -13.08
CA TRP A 12 9.28 7.82 -12.08
C TRP A 12 9.14 8.51 -10.72
N ILE A 13 8.93 9.83 -10.72
CA ILE A 13 8.80 10.61 -9.50
C ILE A 13 7.55 10.16 -8.74
N GLU A 14 6.43 9.99 -9.46
CA GLU A 14 5.17 9.53 -8.89
C GLU A 14 5.26 8.08 -8.41
N LEU A 15 6.01 7.24 -9.14
CA LEU A 15 6.26 5.85 -8.75
C LEU A 15 7.09 5.78 -7.45
N ILE A 16 8.16 6.57 -7.34
CA ILE A 16 8.97 6.65 -6.12
C ILE A 16 8.12 7.16 -4.96
N PHE A 17 7.33 8.21 -5.19
CA PHE A 17 6.45 8.78 -4.17
C PHE A 17 5.39 7.77 -3.71
N PHE A 18 4.82 6.98 -4.62
CA PHE A 18 3.91 5.88 -4.31
C PHE A 18 4.55 4.85 -3.37
N TYR A 19 5.76 4.38 -3.69
CA TYR A 19 6.45 3.41 -2.84
C TYR A 19 6.80 3.99 -1.47
N LEU A 20 7.22 5.24 -1.41
CA LEU A 20 7.58 5.92 -0.18
C LEU A 20 6.37 6.05 0.75
N VAL A 21 5.24 6.53 0.24
CA VAL A 21 3.97 6.61 0.98
C VAL A 21 3.50 5.23 1.43
N SER A 22 3.53 4.24 0.53
CA SER A 22 3.12 2.86 0.84
C SER A 22 3.97 2.25 1.95
N PHE A 23 5.29 2.47 1.91
CA PHE A 23 6.23 2.02 2.93
C PHE A 23 5.92 2.62 4.30
N PHE A 24 5.69 3.94 4.37
CA PHE A 24 5.35 4.61 5.64
C PHE A 24 4.01 4.13 6.19
N LEU A 25 2.99 3.93 5.36
CA LEU A 25 1.69 3.40 5.79
C LEU A 25 1.82 2.00 6.37
N ILE A 26 2.57 1.12 5.72
CA ILE A 26 2.78 -0.25 6.21
C ILE A 26 3.54 -0.25 7.54
N LEU A 27 4.60 0.55 7.66
CA LEU A 27 5.33 0.69 8.92
C LEU A 27 4.44 1.22 10.05
N PHE A 28 3.61 2.21 9.76
CA PHE A 28 2.68 2.78 10.72
C PHE A 28 1.68 1.72 11.23
N VAL A 29 1.05 0.97 10.32
CA VAL A 29 0.12 -0.11 10.69
C VAL A 29 0.81 -1.22 11.47
N LEU A 30 2.02 -1.61 11.06
CA LEU A 30 2.80 -2.61 11.78
C LEU A 30 3.15 -2.14 13.21
N ALA A 31 3.56 -0.88 13.37
CA ALA A 31 3.85 -0.31 14.68
C ALA A 31 2.59 -0.27 15.57
N LEU A 32 1.45 0.15 15.03
CA LEU A 32 0.17 0.13 15.74
C LEU A 32 -0.22 -1.28 16.16
N ASN A 33 -0.17 -2.26 15.24
CA ASN A 33 -0.53 -3.64 15.54
C ASN A 33 0.41 -4.28 16.56
N LYS A 34 1.69 -3.88 16.59
CA LYS A 34 2.63 -4.28 17.63
C LYS A 34 2.26 -3.70 19.00
N ILE A 35 1.77 -2.46 19.06
CA ILE A 35 1.28 -1.84 20.30
C ILE A 35 -0.02 -2.50 20.76
N ILE A 36 -0.95 -2.77 19.84
CA ILE A 36 -2.21 -3.46 20.10
C ILE A 36 -1.96 -4.86 20.68
N SER A 37 -1.08 -5.64 20.04
CA SER A 37 -0.72 -6.99 20.48
C SER A 37 -0.19 -7.03 21.92
N LYS A 38 0.58 -6.01 22.35
CA LYS A 38 1.07 -5.92 23.75
C LYS A 38 -0.05 -5.84 24.79
N LYS A 39 -1.22 -5.29 24.44
CA LYS A 39 -2.34 -5.19 25.38
C LYS A 39 -3.07 -6.52 25.56
N ASN A 40 -2.91 -7.47 24.63
CA ASN A 40 -3.51 -8.81 24.65
C ASN A 40 -5.04 -8.83 24.86
N ILE A 41 -5.73 -7.79 24.40
CA ILE A 41 -7.19 -7.69 24.48
C ILE A 41 -7.77 -8.17 23.14
N LYS A 42 -8.68 -9.16 23.18
CA LYS A 42 -9.24 -9.79 21.97
C LYS A 42 -9.92 -8.78 21.02
N SER A 43 -10.72 -7.84 21.54
CA SER A 43 -11.40 -6.84 20.72
C SER A 43 -10.42 -5.89 20.01
N LEU A 44 -9.35 -5.52 20.70
CA LEU A 44 -8.26 -4.69 20.16
C LEU A 44 -7.49 -5.42 19.05
N ASN A 45 -7.22 -6.73 19.21
CA ASN A 45 -6.61 -7.53 18.14
C ASN A 45 -7.51 -7.62 16.90
N LEU A 46 -8.83 -7.68 17.09
CA LEU A 46 -9.82 -7.68 16.02
C LEU A 46 -9.82 -6.34 15.25
N ILE A 47 -9.73 -5.21 15.97
CA ILE A 47 -9.55 -3.88 15.38
C ILE A 47 -8.25 -3.81 14.57
N GLY A 48 -7.14 -4.31 15.12
CA GLY A 48 -5.86 -4.34 14.40
C GLY A 48 -5.89 -5.19 13.13
N ALA A 49 -6.61 -6.33 13.15
CA ALA A 49 -6.83 -7.16 11.97
C ALA A 49 -7.66 -6.42 10.90
N TYR A 50 -8.74 -5.75 11.29
CA TYR A 50 -9.52 -4.92 10.36
C TYR A 50 -8.70 -3.77 9.78
N LEU A 51 -7.80 -3.18 10.57
CA LEU A 51 -6.94 -2.10 10.11
C LEU A 51 -5.93 -2.59 9.05
N SER A 52 -5.34 -3.77 9.25
CA SER A 52 -4.48 -4.44 8.25
C SER A 52 -5.25 -4.80 6.97
N ILE A 53 -6.44 -5.39 7.10
CA ILE A 53 -7.28 -5.77 5.96
C ILE A 53 -7.74 -4.52 5.21
N GLY A 54 -8.20 -3.49 5.93
CA GLY A 54 -8.64 -2.22 5.37
C GLY A 54 -7.54 -1.53 4.58
N LEU A 55 -6.31 -1.51 5.10
CA LEU A 55 -5.17 -0.98 4.35
C LEU A 55 -4.93 -1.76 3.04
N GLY A 56 -5.00 -3.09 3.09
CA GLY A 56 -4.87 -3.92 1.89
C GLY A 56 -5.98 -3.67 0.86
N VAL A 57 -7.23 -3.53 1.31
CA VAL A 57 -8.36 -3.18 0.44
C VAL A 57 -8.19 -1.79 -0.16
N ILE A 58 -7.68 -0.82 0.59
CA ILE A 58 -7.38 0.53 0.09
C ILE A 58 -6.33 0.46 -1.02
N PHE A 59 -5.23 -0.28 -0.83
CA PHE A 59 -4.25 -0.47 -1.91
C PHE A 59 -4.88 -1.14 -3.13
N PHE A 60 -5.72 -2.15 -2.94
CA PHE A 60 -6.37 -2.85 -4.04
C PHE A 60 -7.38 -1.96 -4.79
N LEU A 61 -8.22 -1.18 -4.09
CA LEU A 61 -9.25 -0.34 -4.71
C LEU A 61 -8.66 0.88 -5.41
N ILE A 62 -7.78 1.63 -4.73
CA ILE A 62 -7.21 2.86 -5.29
C ILE A 62 -6.41 2.57 -6.55
N PHE A 63 -5.62 1.50 -6.53
CA PHE A 63 -4.67 1.22 -7.60
C PHE A 63 -5.15 0.11 -8.55
N GLY A 64 -6.13 -0.71 -8.17
CA GLY A 64 -6.81 -1.64 -9.07
C GLY A 64 -7.82 -0.94 -9.99
N ILE A 65 -8.50 0.10 -9.50
CA ILE A 65 -9.38 0.96 -10.33
C ILE A 65 -8.54 1.92 -11.19
N GLY A 66 -7.35 2.34 -10.71
CA GLY A 66 -6.40 3.09 -11.52
C GLY A 66 -6.69 4.59 -11.56
N LYS A 67 -6.51 5.23 -12.74
CA LYS A 67 -6.62 6.69 -12.92
C LYS A 67 -7.99 7.28 -12.58
N ASP A 68 -9.04 6.46 -12.59
CA ASP A 68 -10.42 6.90 -12.32
C ASP A 68 -10.66 7.24 -10.84
N PHE A 69 -9.73 6.86 -9.95
CA PHE A 69 -9.76 7.23 -8.55
C PHE A 69 -8.90 8.48 -8.30
N THR A 70 -9.45 9.55 -7.70
CA THR A 70 -8.75 10.83 -7.50
C THR A 70 -7.41 10.69 -6.78
N ALA A 71 -7.33 9.81 -5.78
CA ALA A 71 -6.08 9.52 -5.09
C ALA A 71 -5.09 8.71 -5.94
N GLY A 72 -5.58 7.84 -6.84
CA GLY A 72 -4.76 7.10 -7.79
C GLY A 72 -4.15 8.02 -8.86
N GLY A 73 -4.89 9.03 -9.31
CA GLY A 73 -4.43 10.06 -10.25
C GLY A 73 -3.24 10.89 -9.77
N LEU A 74 -2.95 10.92 -8.46
CA LEU A 74 -1.75 11.56 -7.91
C LEU A 74 -0.46 10.77 -8.17
N PHE A 75 -0.58 9.45 -8.38
CA PHE A 75 0.57 8.56 -8.53
C PHE A 75 0.66 7.94 -9.93
N ILE A 76 -0.47 7.81 -10.63
CA ILE A 76 -0.54 7.13 -11.91
C ILE A 76 -0.38 8.13 -13.06
N ARG A 77 0.73 7.99 -13.79
CA ARG A 77 1.06 8.73 -15.02
C ARG A 77 1.30 7.77 -16.19
N HIS A 78 1.64 8.32 -17.35
CA HIS A 78 2.03 7.50 -18.50
C HIS A 78 3.26 6.64 -18.14
N GLY A 79 3.26 5.38 -18.59
CA GLY A 79 4.32 4.41 -18.32
C GLY A 79 4.22 3.66 -16.98
N ASN A 80 3.90 4.32 -15.86
CA ASN A 80 4.03 3.70 -14.52
C ASN A 80 2.77 2.95 -14.03
N GLU A 81 1.66 3.03 -14.75
CA GLU A 81 0.35 2.55 -14.32
C GLU A 81 0.30 1.05 -14.03
N MET A 82 0.85 0.25 -14.95
CA MET A 82 0.88 -1.20 -14.79
C MET A 82 1.76 -1.63 -13.61
N THR A 83 2.90 -0.94 -13.43
CA THR A 83 3.80 -1.17 -12.31
C THR A 83 3.09 -0.88 -10.98
N ILE A 84 2.40 0.25 -10.87
CA ILE A 84 1.65 0.61 -9.65
C ILE A 84 0.51 -0.40 -9.39
N ARG A 85 -0.25 -0.80 -10.42
CA ARG A 85 -1.30 -1.82 -10.30
C ARG A 85 -0.75 -3.13 -9.73
N LEU A 86 0.33 -3.66 -10.31
CA LEU A 86 0.94 -4.93 -9.90
C LEU A 86 1.54 -4.83 -8.49
N SER A 87 2.25 -3.75 -8.20
CA SER A 87 2.84 -3.51 -6.89
C SER A 87 1.79 -3.35 -5.80
N SER A 88 0.67 -2.69 -6.10
CA SER A 88 -0.43 -2.52 -5.14
C SER A 88 -1.11 -3.83 -4.79
N PHE A 89 -1.23 -4.74 -5.76
CA PHE A 89 -1.68 -6.11 -5.50
C PHE A 89 -0.75 -6.80 -4.50
N LEU A 90 0.56 -6.78 -4.75
CA LEU A 90 1.56 -7.37 -3.85
C LEU A 90 1.53 -6.74 -2.45
N LEU A 91 1.43 -5.41 -2.37
CA LEU A 91 1.34 -4.66 -1.10
C LEU A 91 0.07 -5.00 -0.32
N ALA A 92 -1.06 -5.25 -1.00
CA ALA A 92 -2.30 -5.68 -0.36
C ALA A 92 -2.12 -7.04 0.36
N PHE A 93 -1.42 -8.00 -0.24
CA PHE A 93 -1.05 -9.25 0.44
C PHE A 93 -0.04 -9.01 1.55
N LEU A 94 0.92 -8.11 1.36
CA LEU A 94 1.90 -7.77 2.39
C LEU A 94 1.22 -7.23 3.66
N CYS A 95 0.13 -6.47 3.51
CA CYS A 95 -0.65 -5.95 4.63
C CYS A 95 -1.20 -7.06 5.53
N LEU A 96 -1.50 -8.26 5.02
CA LEU A 96 -1.96 -9.39 5.84
C LEU A 96 -0.90 -9.86 6.85
N PHE A 97 0.38 -9.67 6.54
CA PHE A 97 1.47 -10.01 7.46
C PHE A 97 1.63 -9.00 8.60
N THR A 98 1.00 -7.83 8.50
CA THR A 98 1.02 -6.81 9.56
C THR A 98 0.05 -7.13 10.70
N TYR A 99 -0.72 -8.24 10.63
CA TYR A 99 -1.72 -8.57 11.63
C TYR A 99 -1.13 -8.67 13.06
N PRO A 100 -1.89 -8.28 14.10
CA PRO A 100 -1.43 -8.37 15.48
C PRO A 100 -1.29 -9.84 15.92
N LYS A 101 -0.06 -10.37 15.89
CA LYS A 101 0.27 -11.69 16.45
C LYS A 101 0.24 -11.62 17.97
N ALA A 102 -0.63 -12.39 18.61
CA ALA A 102 -0.54 -12.61 20.05
C ALA A 102 0.78 -13.32 20.35
N LYS A 103 1.61 -12.74 21.23
CA LYS A 103 2.73 -13.49 21.81
C LYS A 103 2.11 -14.54 22.73
N LYS A 104 2.33 -15.83 22.41
CA LYS A 104 2.11 -16.93 23.35
C LYS A 104 3.13 -16.82 24.48
#